data_AF-A0A7K5UHT0-F1
#
_entry.id   AF-A0A7K5UHT0-F1
#
_cell.length_a   1.000
_cell.length_b   1.000
_cell.length_c   1.000
_cell.angle_alpha   90.00
_cell.angle_beta   90.00
_cell.angle_gamma   90.00
#
_symmetry.space_group_name_H-M   'P 1'
#
loop_
_entity.id
_entity.type
_entity.pdbx_description
1 polymer ?
#
loop_
_entity_poly.entity_id
_entity_poly.type
_entity_poly.pdbx_seq_one_letter_code
_entity_poly.pdbx_strand_id
1 'polypeptide(L)'
;MNEVVETLRNIEQNYKIFQQQQFTFTRALDHTRQEAHDLIRPVATIVQVQVYKDHHCISATDRRILNMFISICNDLRNLCQKLETVHPGDQVTNGLLERCKVLLNDSNDLSAIRATYPHGVVNYLSFEEARNTYGGVVSLIPIVIDHLKEWVTYTKRHLLHQVSHGRAISKKEAPTSQKPSSVHFAAHRSVSNKNTVQLQEKDFQKYLLENQRPKQKAPWRPPGKH
;
A
#
# COMPACT_ATOMS: atom_id res chain seq x y z
N MET A 1 -6.75 3.63 21.63
CA MET A 1 -5.71 2.74 21.06
C MET A 1 -6.18 1.29 20.83
N ASN A 2 -6.79 0.60 21.80
CA ASN A 2 -7.24 -0.79 21.61
C ASN A 2 -8.31 -0.93 20.50
N GLU A 3 -9.28 -0.02 20.46
CA GLU A 3 -10.33 0.00 19.42
C GLU A 3 -9.74 0.16 18.00
N VAL A 4 -8.74 1.02 17.85
CA VAL A 4 -8.01 1.23 16.59
C VAL A 4 -7.35 -0.06 16.12
N VAL A 5 -6.68 -0.77 17.03
CA VAL A 5 -5.98 -2.03 16.72
C VAL A 5 -6.99 -3.09 16.28
N GLU A 6 -8.12 -3.19 16.97
CA GLU A 6 -9.18 -4.14 16.62
C GLU A 6 -9.86 -3.79 15.29
N THR A 7 -10.11 -2.50 15.05
CA THR A 7 -10.65 -2.03 13.76
C THR A 7 -9.71 -2.37 12.62
N LEU A 8 -8.41 -2.12 12.77
CA LEU A 8 -7.41 -2.48 11.77
C LEU A 8 -7.39 -3.99 11.51
N ARG A 9 -7.43 -4.80 12.57
CA ARG A 9 -7.47 -6.27 12.46
C ARG A 9 -8.70 -6.77 11.68
N ASN A 10 -9.87 -6.17 11.91
CA ASN A 10 -11.09 -6.51 11.18
C ASN A 10 -10.98 -6.14 9.69
N ILE A 11 -10.40 -4.97 9.38
CA ILE A 11 -10.13 -4.56 7.99
C ILE A 11 -9.17 -5.54 7.32
N GLU A 12 -8.11 -5.97 8.00
CA GLU A 12 -7.18 -6.97 7.46
C GLU A 12 -7.88 -8.30 7.16
N GLN A 13 -8.79 -8.73 8.03
CA GLN A 13 -9.54 -9.96 7.82
C GLN A 13 -10.47 -9.85 6.60
N ASN A 14 -11.15 -8.72 6.44
CA ASN A 14 -11.97 -8.43 5.26
C ASN A 14 -11.12 -8.36 3.99
N TYR A 15 -9.95 -7.73 4.07
CA TYR A 15 -9.00 -7.68 2.97
C TYR A 15 -8.48 -9.07 2.58
N LYS A 16 -8.21 -9.97 3.52
CA LYS A 16 -7.83 -11.36 3.19
C LYS A 16 -8.91 -12.08 2.39
N ILE A 17 -10.18 -11.89 2.75
CA ILE A 17 -11.32 -12.47 2.02
C ILE A 17 -11.41 -11.86 0.61
N PHE A 18 -11.19 -10.55 0.48
CA PHE A 18 -11.13 -9.87 -0.81
C PHE A 18 -9.96 -10.36 -1.67
N GLN A 19 -8.77 -10.50 -1.09
CA GLN A 19 -7.56 -10.97 -1.76
C GLN A 19 -7.73 -12.37 -2.34
N GLN A 20 -8.40 -13.28 -1.62
CA GLN A 20 -8.75 -14.61 -2.14
C GLN A 20 -9.67 -14.56 -3.38
N GLN A 21 -10.45 -13.48 -3.51
CA GLN A 21 -11.38 -13.23 -4.62
C GLN A 21 -10.81 -12.23 -5.65
N GLN A 22 -9.49 -11.96 -5.63
CA GLN A 22 -8.89 -10.96 -6.51
C GLN A 22 -9.14 -11.24 -8.00
N PHE A 23 -9.14 -12.50 -8.42
CA PHE A 23 -9.47 -12.87 -9.81
C PHE A 23 -10.92 -12.53 -10.17
N THR A 24 -11.85 -12.71 -9.24
CA THR A 24 -13.24 -12.29 -9.41
C THR A 24 -13.34 -10.77 -9.52
N PHE A 25 -12.54 -10.04 -8.74
CA PHE A 25 -12.48 -8.57 -8.80
C PHE A 25 -11.98 -8.07 -10.16
N THR A 26 -10.86 -8.61 -10.66
CA THR A 26 -10.30 -8.19 -11.96
C THR A 26 -11.24 -8.53 -13.11
N ARG A 27 -11.90 -9.69 -13.07
CA ARG A 27 -12.91 -10.08 -14.05
C ARG A 27 -14.15 -9.19 -14.00
N ALA A 28 -14.60 -8.79 -12.81
CA ALA A 28 -15.70 -7.84 -12.66
C ALA A 28 -15.34 -6.46 -13.25
N LEU A 29 -14.11 -5.98 -13.04
CA LEU A 29 -13.63 -4.77 -13.70
C LEU A 29 -13.60 -4.92 -15.22
N ASP A 30 -13.19 -6.08 -15.73
CA ASP A 30 -13.15 -6.33 -17.18
C ASP A 30 -14.56 -6.27 -17.81
N HIS A 31 -15.53 -6.99 -17.25
CA HIS A 31 -16.91 -6.96 -17.73
C HIS A 31 -17.51 -5.54 -17.67
N THR A 32 -17.35 -4.85 -16.53
CA THR A 32 -17.94 -3.52 -16.36
C THR A 32 -17.29 -2.46 -17.24
N ARG A 33 -15.99 -2.58 -17.54
CA ARG A 33 -15.30 -1.74 -18.55
C ARG A 33 -15.80 -2.00 -19.96
N GLN A 34 -16.07 -3.26 -20.29
CA GLN A 34 -16.66 -3.62 -21.58
C GLN A 34 -18.03 -2.97 -21.75
N GLU A 35 -18.89 -3.06 -20.73
CA GLU A 35 -20.20 -2.39 -20.71
C GLU A 35 -20.07 -0.85 -20.78
N ALA A 36 -19.08 -0.28 -20.10
CA ALA A 36 -18.79 1.15 -20.13
C ALA A 36 -18.09 1.63 -21.42
N HIS A 37 -17.68 0.70 -22.30
CA HIS A 37 -16.85 0.97 -23.47
C HIS A 37 -15.51 1.67 -23.13
N ASP A 38 -14.98 1.46 -21.91
CA ASP A 38 -13.70 2.04 -21.44
C ASP A 38 -12.56 1.01 -21.42
N LEU A 39 -12.27 0.46 -22.60
CA LEU A 39 -11.26 -0.59 -22.76
C LEU A 39 -9.82 -0.07 -22.90
N ILE A 40 -9.67 1.22 -23.20
CA ILE A 40 -8.37 1.83 -23.54
C ILE A 40 -7.66 2.35 -22.29
N ARG A 41 -8.40 2.90 -21.32
CA ARG A 41 -7.80 3.55 -20.15
C ARG A 41 -7.61 2.58 -19.00
N PRO A 42 -6.56 2.76 -18.17
CA PRO A 42 -6.45 2.05 -16.91
C PRO A 42 -7.62 2.37 -15.99
N VAL A 43 -7.93 1.43 -15.09
CA VAL A 43 -8.71 1.74 -13.90
C VAL A 43 -7.77 2.37 -12.89
N ALA A 44 -7.81 3.69 -12.84
CA ALA A 44 -6.84 4.52 -12.14
C ALA A 44 -7.41 5.14 -10.86
N THR A 45 -8.72 5.20 -10.64
CA THR A 45 -9.30 5.85 -9.46
C THR A 45 -10.38 5.00 -8.77
N ILE A 46 -10.63 5.27 -7.48
CA ILE A 46 -11.72 4.62 -6.74
C ILE A 46 -13.08 5.03 -7.33
N VAL A 47 -13.21 6.29 -7.77
CA VAL A 47 -14.43 6.80 -8.43
C VAL A 47 -14.74 6.00 -9.69
N GLN A 48 -13.74 5.64 -10.51
CA GLN A 48 -13.98 4.81 -11.68
C GLN A 48 -14.60 3.45 -11.29
N VAL A 49 -14.06 2.81 -10.25
CA VAL A 49 -14.61 1.54 -9.73
C VAL A 49 -16.05 1.72 -9.26
N GLN A 50 -16.36 2.85 -8.60
CA GLN A 50 -17.72 3.18 -8.18
C GLN A 50 -18.66 3.42 -9.37
N VAL A 51 -18.23 4.19 -10.38
CA VAL A 51 -19.02 4.46 -11.59
C VAL A 51 -19.34 3.15 -12.33
N TYR A 52 -18.34 2.28 -12.50
CA TYR A 52 -18.53 0.95 -13.10
C TYR A 52 -19.56 0.12 -12.33
N LYS A 53 -19.46 0.11 -11.00
CA LYS A 53 -20.42 -0.61 -10.15
C LYS A 53 -21.84 -0.03 -10.27
N ASP A 54 -21.99 1.29 -10.26
CA ASP A 54 -23.30 1.92 -10.16
C ASP A 54 -24.03 1.92 -11.51
N HIS A 55 -23.32 2.10 -12.62
CA HIS A 55 -23.92 2.33 -13.93
C HIS A 55 -23.69 1.21 -14.96
N HIS A 56 -22.66 0.38 -14.78
CA HIS A 56 -22.23 -0.59 -15.79
C HIS A 56 -22.19 -2.05 -15.29
N CYS A 57 -22.63 -2.28 -14.05
CA CYS A 57 -22.59 -3.60 -13.42
C CYS A 57 -23.95 -4.30 -13.44
N ILE A 58 -24.09 -5.29 -14.32
CA ILE A 58 -25.32 -6.08 -14.46
C ILE A 58 -25.31 -7.29 -13.51
N SER A 59 -24.13 -7.92 -13.35
CA SER A 59 -23.96 -9.12 -12.51
C SER A 59 -23.99 -8.78 -11.01
N ALA A 60 -24.79 -9.52 -10.25
CA ALA A 60 -24.82 -9.40 -8.79
C ALA A 60 -23.49 -9.82 -8.14
N THR A 61 -22.80 -10.80 -8.73
CA THR A 61 -21.47 -11.25 -8.29
C THR A 61 -20.43 -10.15 -8.47
N ASP A 62 -20.46 -9.49 -9.63
CA ASP A 62 -19.54 -8.40 -9.97
C ASP A 62 -19.80 -7.22 -9.04
N ARG A 63 -21.08 -6.88 -8.84
CA ARG A 63 -21.50 -5.81 -7.92
C ARG A 63 -21.03 -6.07 -6.50
N ARG A 64 -21.12 -7.33 -6.03
CA ARG A 64 -20.66 -7.73 -4.69
C ARG A 64 -19.16 -7.52 -4.53
N ILE A 65 -18.34 -7.98 -5.48
CA ILE A 65 -16.87 -7.87 -5.34
C ILE A 65 -16.38 -6.42 -5.50
N LEU A 66 -16.98 -5.63 -6.38
CA LEU A 66 -16.71 -4.19 -6.51
C LEU A 66 -17.12 -3.43 -5.24
N ASN A 67 -18.27 -3.78 -4.65
CA ASN A 67 -18.68 -3.23 -3.35
C ASN A 67 -17.71 -3.59 -2.22
N MET A 68 -17.16 -4.80 -2.22
CA MET A 68 -16.20 -5.23 -1.21
C MET A 68 -14.93 -4.36 -1.24
N PHE A 69 -14.40 -4.08 -2.44
CA PHE A 69 -13.27 -3.16 -2.62
C PHE A 69 -13.58 -1.76 -2.07
N ILE A 70 -14.72 -1.17 -2.48
CA ILE A 70 -15.12 0.19 -2.05
C ILE A 70 -15.36 0.24 -0.54
N SER A 71 -15.98 -0.79 0.04
CA SER A 71 -16.22 -0.88 1.49
C SER A 71 -14.91 -0.89 2.25
N ILE A 72 -13.92 -1.68 1.83
CA ILE A 72 -12.61 -1.71 2.48
C ILE A 72 -11.92 -0.34 2.39
N CYS A 73 -11.99 0.34 1.23
CA CYS A 73 -11.45 1.69 1.09
C CYS A 73 -12.13 2.68 2.04
N ASN A 74 -13.44 2.56 2.25
CA ASN A 74 -14.18 3.40 3.21
C ASN A 74 -13.80 3.08 4.65
N ASP A 75 -13.68 1.81 5.01
CA ASP A 75 -13.25 1.40 6.35
C ASP A 75 -11.84 1.92 6.67
N LEU A 76 -10.92 1.88 5.69
CA LEU A 76 -9.58 2.45 5.81
C LEU A 76 -9.62 3.98 6.00
N ARG A 77 -10.48 4.70 5.27
CA ARG A 77 -10.67 6.15 5.45
C ARG A 77 -11.19 6.48 6.84
N ASN A 78 -12.22 5.77 7.28
CA ASN A 78 -12.80 5.93 8.62
C ASN A 78 -11.76 5.64 9.70
N LEU A 79 -10.91 4.62 9.49
CA LEU A 79 -9.81 4.33 10.40
C LEU A 79 -8.80 5.48 10.43
N CYS A 80 -8.42 6.06 9.29
CA CYS A 80 -7.54 7.23 9.26
C CYS A 80 -8.09 8.38 10.11
N GLN A 81 -9.39 8.69 10.00
CA GLN A 81 -10.05 9.72 10.82
C GLN A 81 -10.02 9.37 12.32
N LYS A 82 -10.29 8.11 12.68
CA LYS A 82 -10.19 7.64 14.07
C LYS A 82 -8.77 7.74 14.63
N LEU A 83 -7.74 7.59 13.79
CA LEU A 83 -6.35 7.70 14.24
C LEU A 83 -5.99 9.13 14.67
N GLU A 84 -6.51 10.13 13.97
CA GLU A 84 -6.29 11.56 14.27
C GLU A 84 -6.88 11.97 15.62
N THR A 85 -8.01 11.38 16.01
CA THR A 85 -8.65 11.69 17.29
C THR A 85 -7.92 11.05 18.47
N VAL A 86 -7.19 9.96 18.24
CA VAL A 86 -6.51 9.17 19.29
C VAL A 86 -5.12 9.72 19.61
N HIS A 87 -4.44 10.39 18.67
CA HIS A 87 -3.10 10.92 18.87
C HIS A 87 -3.00 12.34 18.29
N PRO A 88 -2.57 13.35 19.06
CA PRO A 88 -2.48 14.75 18.61
C PRO A 88 -1.48 15.00 17.47
N GLY A 89 -0.82 13.94 16.98
CA GLY A 89 0.00 13.95 15.78
C GLY A 89 1.42 14.44 16.04
N ASP A 90 2.41 13.64 15.65
CA ASP A 90 3.77 14.13 15.39
C ASP A 90 4.08 14.10 13.89
N GLN A 91 5.27 14.58 13.50
CA GLN A 91 5.66 14.66 12.09
C GLN A 91 5.60 13.30 11.38
N VAL A 92 5.91 12.21 12.08
CA VAL A 92 5.94 10.85 11.51
C VAL A 92 4.52 10.33 11.35
N THR A 93 3.71 10.38 12.41
CA THR A 93 2.32 9.90 12.38
C THR A 93 1.49 10.70 11.38
N ASN A 94 1.69 12.01 11.30
CA ASN A 94 0.97 12.88 10.37
C ASN A 94 1.40 12.57 8.94
N GLY A 95 2.70 12.39 8.68
CA GLY A 95 3.19 12.00 7.36
C GLY A 95 2.62 10.67 6.86
N LEU A 96 2.46 9.67 7.76
CA LEU A 96 1.83 8.39 7.42
C LEU A 96 0.34 8.55 7.10
N LEU A 97 -0.41 9.31 7.92
CA LEU A 97 -1.84 9.53 7.70
C LEU A 97 -2.13 10.34 6.43
N GLU A 98 -1.34 11.38 6.15
CA GLU A 98 -1.50 12.17 4.93
C GLU A 98 -1.28 11.33 3.68
N ARG A 99 -0.30 10.42 3.68
CA ARG A 99 -0.13 9.46 2.58
C ARG A 99 -1.36 8.57 2.41
N CYS A 100 -1.91 8.04 3.50
CA CYS A 100 -3.13 7.23 3.44
C CYS A 100 -4.32 8.03 2.86
N LYS A 101 -4.51 9.28 3.29
CA LYS A 101 -5.58 10.16 2.78
C LYS A 101 -5.44 10.44 1.29
N VAL A 102 -4.22 10.74 0.82
CA VAL A 102 -3.95 10.96 -0.60
C VAL A 102 -4.27 9.70 -1.40
N LEU A 103 -3.79 8.54 -0.95
CA LEU A 103 -4.05 7.25 -1.61
C LEU A 103 -5.53 6.89 -1.66
N LEU A 104 -6.27 7.16 -0.58
CA LEU A 104 -7.70 6.86 -0.44
C LEU A 104 -8.61 7.98 -0.96
N ASN A 105 -8.06 9.06 -1.49
CA ASN A 105 -8.87 10.08 -2.15
C ASN A 105 -9.49 9.47 -3.40
N ASP A 106 -10.81 9.61 -3.50
CA ASP A 106 -11.67 9.01 -4.51
C ASP A 106 -11.21 9.30 -5.94
N SER A 107 -10.64 10.49 -6.18
CA SER A 107 -10.13 10.94 -7.49
C SER A 107 -8.61 10.81 -7.67
N ASN A 108 -7.89 10.25 -6.70
CA ASN A 108 -6.44 10.11 -6.80
C ASN A 108 -6.06 9.11 -7.91
N ASP A 109 -5.02 9.46 -8.68
CA ASP A 109 -4.49 8.59 -9.72
C ASP A 109 -3.60 7.48 -9.12
N LEU A 110 -4.07 6.24 -9.26
CA LEU A 110 -3.44 5.02 -8.80
C LEU A 110 -2.62 4.33 -9.92
N SER A 111 -2.59 4.87 -11.14
CA SER A 111 -1.96 4.24 -12.31
C SER A 111 -0.47 3.90 -12.07
N ALA A 112 0.23 4.72 -11.27
CA ALA A 112 1.65 4.55 -10.96
C ALA A 112 1.95 3.71 -9.70
N ILE A 113 0.96 3.44 -8.83
CA ILE A 113 1.24 2.76 -7.56
C ILE A 113 1.35 1.25 -7.74
N ARG A 114 2.39 0.63 -7.18
CA ARG A 114 2.54 -0.83 -7.21
C ARG A 114 2.93 -1.34 -5.83
N ALA A 115 2.17 -2.31 -5.34
CA ALA A 115 2.50 -2.97 -4.10
C ALA A 115 3.77 -3.80 -4.32
N THR A 116 4.75 -3.60 -3.47
CA THR A 116 6.02 -4.33 -3.49
C THR A 116 5.96 -5.50 -2.51
N TYR A 117 7.01 -6.32 -2.51
CA TYR A 117 7.21 -7.36 -1.49
C TYR A 117 6.93 -6.79 -0.07
N PRO A 118 6.19 -7.51 0.79
CA PRO A 118 5.76 -8.92 0.67
C PRO A 118 4.44 -9.14 -0.08
N HIS A 119 3.84 -8.11 -0.67
CA HIS A 119 2.53 -8.22 -1.31
C HIS A 119 2.63 -8.82 -2.71
N GLY A 120 2.12 -10.04 -2.88
CA GLY A 120 2.08 -10.73 -4.17
C GLY A 120 0.91 -10.35 -5.09
N VAL A 121 0.06 -9.39 -4.72
CA VAL A 121 -1.21 -9.10 -5.43
C VAL A 121 -1.01 -8.78 -6.90
N VAL A 122 0.03 -8.02 -7.26
CA VAL A 122 0.32 -7.67 -8.65
C VAL A 122 0.78 -8.90 -9.45
N ASN A 123 1.38 -9.89 -8.80
CA ASN A 123 1.90 -11.10 -9.46
C ASN A 123 0.79 -12.07 -9.89
N TYR A 124 -0.45 -11.90 -9.40
CA TYR A 124 -1.61 -12.67 -9.85
C TYR A 124 -2.26 -12.09 -11.11
N LEU A 125 -1.77 -10.96 -11.61
CA LEU A 125 -2.19 -10.35 -12.86
C LEU A 125 -1.25 -10.77 -13.99
N SER A 126 -1.76 -10.78 -15.21
CA SER A 126 -0.89 -10.79 -16.39
C SER A 126 -0.04 -9.51 -16.43
N PHE A 127 1.05 -9.53 -17.21
CA PHE A 127 1.93 -8.37 -17.35
C PHE A 127 1.17 -7.11 -17.83
N GLU A 128 0.26 -7.27 -18.78
CA GLU A 128 -0.53 -6.17 -19.34
C GLU A 128 -1.50 -5.61 -18.29
N GLU A 129 -2.22 -6.47 -17.58
CA GLU A 129 -3.13 -6.06 -16.51
C GLU A 129 -2.40 -5.36 -15.36
N ALA A 130 -1.24 -5.91 -14.95
CA ALA A 130 -0.40 -5.34 -13.91
C ALA A 130 0.15 -3.97 -14.31
N ARG A 131 0.56 -3.79 -15.56
CA ARG A 131 1.21 -2.56 -16.01
C ARG A 131 0.19 -1.48 -16.37
N ASN A 132 -0.88 -1.84 -17.07
CA ASN A 132 -1.68 -0.89 -17.83
C ASN A 132 -3.16 -0.84 -17.45
N THR A 133 -3.66 -1.75 -16.58
CA THR A 133 -5.11 -1.84 -16.36
C THR A 133 -5.53 -1.82 -14.90
N TYR A 134 -5.03 -2.76 -14.09
CA TYR A 134 -5.54 -3.05 -12.75
C TYR A 134 -4.47 -2.97 -11.64
N GLY A 135 -3.19 -2.88 -12.00
CA GLY A 135 -2.08 -2.90 -11.04
C GLY A 135 -2.20 -1.86 -9.92
N GLY A 136 -2.69 -0.66 -10.24
CA GLY A 136 -2.91 0.41 -9.27
C GLY A 136 -3.96 0.05 -8.22
N VAL A 137 -5.16 -0.28 -8.68
CA VAL A 137 -6.31 -0.59 -7.81
C VAL A 137 -6.07 -1.82 -6.94
N VAL A 138 -5.44 -2.89 -7.46
CA VAL A 138 -5.13 -4.08 -6.63
C VAL A 138 -4.05 -3.79 -5.58
N SER A 139 -3.19 -2.78 -5.83
CA SER A 139 -2.09 -2.41 -4.94
C SER A 139 -2.52 -1.47 -3.81
N LEU A 140 -3.63 -0.75 -3.97
CA LEU A 140 -4.05 0.30 -3.04
C LEU A 140 -4.21 -0.21 -1.60
N ILE A 141 -5.08 -1.20 -1.39
CA ILE A 141 -5.44 -1.70 -0.05
C ILE A 141 -4.21 -2.19 0.73
N PRO A 142 -3.35 -3.09 0.21
CA PRO A 142 -2.19 -3.57 0.98
C PRO A 142 -1.22 -2.45 1.35
N ILE A 143 -0.99 -1.48 0.45
CA ILE A 143 -0.11 -0.34 0.73
C ILE A 143 -0.67 0.49 1.88
N VAL A 144 -1.96 0.81 1.87
CA VAL A 144 -2.59 1.61 2.94
C VAL A 144 -2.57 0.84 4.27
N ILE A 145 -2.86 -0.46 4.26
CA ILE A 145 -2.79 -1.30 5.47
C ILE A 145 -1.39 -1.25 6.10
N ASP A 146 -0.32 -1.29 5.29
CA ASP A 146 1.05 -1.21 5.81
C ASP A 146 1.35 0.13 6.49
N HIS A 147 0.92 1.24 5.88
CA HIS A 147 1.09 2.56 6.48
C HIS A 147 0.35 2.68 7.82
N LEU A 148 -0.86 2.10 7.92
CA LEU A 148 -1.64 2.10 9.16
C LEU A 148 -1.02 1.17 10.23
N LYS A 149 -0.42 0.05 9.84
CA LYS A 149 0.34 -0.81 10.76
C LYS A 149 1.59 -0.12 11.28
N GLU A 150 2.31 0.58 10.40
CA GLU A 150 3.48 1.36 10.77
C GLU A 150 3.09 2.44 11.77
N TRP A 151 1.99 3.16 11.50
CA TRP A 151 1.43 4.16 12.40
C TRP A 151 1.14 3.58 13.79
N VAL A 152 0.44 2.43 13.85
CA VAL A 152 0.09 1.76 15.11
C VAL A 152 1.34 1.31 15.86
N THR A 153 2.32 0.78 15.15
CA THR A 153 3.58 0.29 15.72
C THR A 153 4.40 1.42 16.31
N TYR A 154 4.54 2.51 15.56
CA TYR A 154 5.25 3.71 15.97
C TYR A 154 4.60 4.34 17.21
N THR A 155 3.29 4.53 17.18
CA THR A 155 2.54 5.15 18.29
C THR A 155 2.62 4.31 19.56
N LYS A 156 2.52 2.97 19.47
CA LYS A 156 2.69 2.08 20.63
C LYS A 156 4.10 2.21 21.25
N ARG A 157 5.15 2.25 20.42
CA ARG A 157 6.53 2.40 20.93
C ARG A 157 6.72 3.75 21.62
N HIS A 158 6.25 4.84 21.01
CA HIS A 158 6.41 6.18 21.58
C HIS A 158 5.57 6.41 22.85
N LEU A 159 4.35 5.89 22.92
CA LEU A 159 3.53 5.92 24.13
C LEU A 159 4.20 5.16 25.29
N LEU A 160 4.80 4.00 25.02
CA LEU A 160 5.50 3.22 26.06
C LEU A 160 6.78 3.92 26.54
N HIS A 161 7.53 4.58 25.64
CA HIS A 161 8.75 5.31 26.01
C HIS A 161 8.49 6.60 26.80
N GLN A 162 7.40 7.32 26.54
CA GLN A 162 7.06 8.52 27.31
C GLN A 162 6.74 8.20 28.79
N VAL A 163 6.19 7.02 29.08
CA VAL A 163 5.93 6.58 30.46
C VAL A 163 7.22 6.23 31.21
N SER A 164 8.25 5.73 30.52
CA SER A 164 9.55 5.39 31.13
C SER A 164 10.43 6.60 31.47
N HIS A 165 10.23 7.76 30.84
CA HIS A 165 10.98 8.99 31.14
C HIS A 165 10.31 9.90 32.19
N GLY A 166 9.14 9.54 32.71
CA GLY A 166 8.39 10.34 33.71
C GLY A 166 8.84 10.19 35.17
N ARG A 167 9.80 9.30 35.49
CA ARG A 167 10.22 9.02 36.89
C ARG A 167 11.72 9.24 37.11
N ALA A 168 12.21 10.43 36.81
CA ALA A 168 13.49 10.93 37.33
C ALA A 168 13.52 12.46 37.37
N ILE A 169 12.61 13.09 38.12
CA ILE A 169 12.83 14.45 38.63
C ILE A 169 13.15 14.30 40.11
N SER A 170 14.41 14.00 40.40
CA SER A 170 14.96 14.22 41.73
C SER A 170 15.24 15.71 41.85
N LYS A 171 14.59 16.34 42.83
CA LYS A 171 14.82 17.74 43.22
C LYS A 171 16.32 17.97 43.41
N LYS A 172 16.87 18.99 42.76
CA LYS A 172 18.02 19.71 43.31
C LYS A 172 17.92 21.19 42.96
N GLU A 173 17.82 21.97 44.02
CA GLU A 173 17.77 23.43 44.03
C GLU A 173 19.03 24.04 43.38
N ALA A 174 18.85 25.23 42.79
CA ALA A 174 19.92 26.11 42.35
C ALA A 174 20.63 26.75 43.58
N PRO A 175 21.87 27.28 43.43
CA PRO A 175 21.99 28.69 43.03
C PRO A 175 23.16 29.07 42.08
N THR A 176 22.84 30.01 41.18
CA THR A 176 23.56 31.24 40.74
C THR A 176 25.04 31.22 40.28
N SER A 177 25.27 31.62 39.02
CA SER A 177 25.99 32.87 38.58
C SER A 177 27.04 32.73 37.44
N GLN A 178 26.95 33.67 36.47
CA GLN A 178 27.95 34.24 35.53
C GLN A 178 28.25 33.62 34.12
N LYS A 179 27.56 34.18 33.10
CA LYS A 179 27.97 34.93 31.86
C LYS A 179 29.13 34.44 30.91
N PRO A 180 29.23 34.93 29.64
CA PRO A 180 29.00 34.11 28.44
C PRO A 180 30.17 34.10 27.42
N SER A 181 30.17 33.16 26.47
CA SER A 181 30.95 33.34 25.23
C SER A 181 30.45 32.49 24.05
N SER A 182 29.93 33.21 23.05
CA SER A 182 30.12 33.06 21.59
C SER A 182 29.85 31.70 20.91
N VAL A 183 28.70 31.63 20.23
CA VAL A 183 28.43 30.68 19.14
C VAL A 183 28.47 31.45 17.81
N HIS A 184 29.29 31.00 16.87
CA HIS A 184 29.19 31.37 15.46
C HIS A 184 28.70 30.17 14.63
N PHE A 185 27.80 30.47 13.70
CA PHE A 185 27.01 29.56 12.87
C PHE A 185 27.75 28.98 11.64
N ALA A 186 27.11 27.93 11.08
CA ALA A 186 27.19 27.37 9.71
C ALA A 186 28.23 26.23 9.49
N ALA A 187 27.97 25.14 8.75
CA ALA A 187 26.99 24.89 7.69
C ALA A 187 26.64 23.40 7.51
N HIS A 188 25.44 23.14 6.96
CA HIS A 188 25.02 21.90 6.30
C HIS A 188 25.58 21.80 4.87
N ARG A 189 25.96 20.59 4.41
CA ARG A 189 25.47 19.96 3.14
C ARG A 189 26.13 18.59 2.86
N SER A 190 25.32 17.53 2.77
CA SER A 190 24.93 16.77 1.56
C SER A 190 25.94 15.73 1.06
N VAL A 191 25.61 14.45 1.26
CA VAL A 191 26.08 13.34 0.41
C VAL A 191 24.89 12.86 -0.41
N SER A 192 25.08 12.90 -1.73
CA SER A 192 24.11 12.56 -2.77
C SER A 192 24.07 11.04 -2.99
N ASN A 193 22.89 10.43 -2.83
CA ASN A 193 22.64 9.03 -3.15
C ASN A 193 22.50 8.85 -4.67
N LYS A 194 23.60 8.53 -5.36
CA LYS A 194 23.61 8.10 -6.78
C LYS A 194 23.80 6.59 -6.96
N ASN A 195 23.89 5.82 -5.86
CA ASN A 195 24.31 4.41 -5.93
C ASN A 195 23.16 3.40 -5.94
N THR A 196 21.91 3.83 -5.72
CA THR A 196 20.78 2.90 -5.60
C THR A 196 20.19 2.48 -6.95
N VAL A 197 20.31 3.32 -7.98
CA VAL A 197 19.69 3.07 -9.30
C VAL A 197 20.47 2.04 -10.13
N GLN A 198 21.80 2.00 -10.01
CA GLN A 198 22.63 1.09 -10.82
C GLN A 198 22.62 -0.36 -10.35
N LEU A 199 22.28 -0.63 -9.08
CA LEU A 199 22.27 -1.99 -8.56
C LEU A 199 21.05 -2.78 -9.07
N GLN A 200 19.89 -2.11 -9.20
CA GLN A 200 18.65 -2.74 -9.67
C GLN A 200 18.66 -3.15 -11.15
N GLU A 201 19.38 -2.42 -12.00
CA GLU A 201 19.38 -2.68 -13.45
C GLU A 201 20.22 -3.92 -13.81
N LYS A 202 21.30 -4.18 -13.05
CA LYS A 202 22.14 -5.37 -13.22
C LYS A 202 21.42 -6.65 -12.81
N ASP A 203 20.63 -6.60 -11.73
CA ASP A 203 19.89 -7.77 -11.25
C ASP A 203 18.73 -8.14 -12.18
N PHE A 204 18.09 -7.15 -12.82
CA PHE A 204 17.05 -7.38 -13.83
C PHE A 204 17.60 -7.99 -15.12
N GLN A 205 18.77 -7.55 -15.59
CA GLN A 205 19.41 -8.12 -16.78
C GLN A 205 19.84 -9.57 -16.56
N LYS A 206 20.25 -9.92 -15.34
CA LYS A 206 20.59 -11.30 -14.96
C LYS A 206 19.37 -12.22 -15.04
N TYR A 207 18.20 -11.74 -14.60
CA TYR A 207 16.93 -12.48 -14.66
C TYR A 207 16.38 -12.65 -16.11
N LEU A 208 16.75 -11.74 -17.02
CA LEU A 208 16.36 -11.79 -18.43
C LEU A 208 17.22 -12.76 -19.25
N LEU A 209 18.51 -12.90 -18.92
CA LEU A 209 19.38 -13.89 -19.56
C LEU A 209 19.04 -15.33 -19.13
N GLU A 210 18.59 -15.53 -17.89
CA GLU A 210 18.33 -16.86 -17.33
C GLU A 210 17.00 -17.48 -17.80
N ASN A 211 16.11 -16.69 -18.42
CA ASN A 211 14.80 -17.15 -18.91
C ASN A 211 14.71 -17.37 -20.43
N GLN A 212 15.84 -17.51 -21.14
CA GLN A 212 15.81 -18.02 -22.51
C GLN A 212 15.47 -19.51 -22.50
N ARG A 213 14.19 -19.81 -22.80
CA ARG A 213 13.65 -21.18 -22.91
C ARG A 213 14.53 -22.08 -23.79
N PRO A 214 14.83 -23.33 -23.38
CA PRO A 214 15.38 -24.31 -24.30
C PRO A 214 14.35 -24.67 -25.39
N LYS A 215 14.85 -24.80 -26.63
CA LYS A 215 14.11 -25.14 -27.85
C LYS A 215 13.19 -26.36 -27.65
N GLN A 216 12.02 -26.30 -28.29
CA GLN A 216 10.96 -27.32 -28.29
C GLN A 216 11.51 -28.75 -28.43
N LYS A 217 11.22 -29.61 -27.44
CA LYS A 217 11.38 -31.08 -27.58
C LYS A 217 10.10 -31.67 -28.19
N ALA A 218 10.28 -32.60 -29.13
CA ALA A 218 9.20 -33.26 -29.85
C ALA A 218 8.29 -34.10 -28.92
N PRO A 219 7.02 -34.37 -29.31
CA PRO A 219 6.08 -35.13 -28.50
C PRO A 219 6.51 -36.60 -28.36
N TRP A 220 6.39 -37.14 -27.14
CA TRP A 220 6.77 -38.50 -26.77
C TRP A 220 5.88 -39.57 -27.45
N ARG A 221 6.47 -40.69 -27.90
CA ARG A 221 5.75 -41.88 -28.41
C ARG A 221 6.01 -43.09 -27.50
N PRO A 222 5.00 -43.92 -27.21
CA PRO A 222 5.18 -45.15 -26.44
C PRO A 222 5.86 -46.25 -27.27
N PRO A 223 6.66 -47.13 -26.64
CA PRO A 223 7.29 -48.26 -27.30
C PRO A 223 6.24 -49.33 -27.65
N GLY A 224 6.25 -49.78 -28.91
CA GLY A 224 5.41 -50.87 -29.41
C GLY A 224 5.84 -52.22 -28.83
N LYS A 225 4.85 -53.07 -28.52
CA LYS A 225 5.06 -54.45 -28.12
C LYS A 225 5.45 -55.28 -29.36
N HIS A 226 6.60 -55.94 -29.29
CA HIS A 226 6.90 -57.12 -30.12
C HIS A 226 6.17 -58.34 -29.56
#